data_AF-A0A934FJ87-F1
#
_entry.id   AF-A0A934FJ87-F1
#
_cell.length_a   1.000
_cell.length_b   1.000
_cell.length_c   1.000
_cell.angle_alpha   90.00
_cell.angle_beta   90.00
_cell.angle_gamma   90.00
#
_symmetry.space_group_name_H-M   'P 1'
#
loop_
_entity.id
_entity.type
_entity.pdbx_description
1 polymer ?
#
loop_
_entity_poly.entity_id
_entity_poly.type
_entity_poly.pdbx_seq_one_letter_code
_entity_poly.pdbx_strand_id
1 'polypeptide(L)'
;MNIRKAAPEDAGAWITLVKATLGDDHPNKQIYDPAWVAAELGSGLPGNETWVAEDGGKIQASISVLGAVTANENPVCNLGRNLFHPSSHADGSADALLQKLTELAILRRQMCVTRVLASDNAQQLLIEKTGFVCVGFQPLKHITKTREEVLFYVKRARSMSANRLPLSESLPQIGELATAALLHLNIPGAPAIRDGGTGYPLQTDVVVAAASEDDYKAAREAVAPQNPPQEISSNFNWGAGFMRVASTVTLRAMLCSREDKVVAGMLYLYDEQDRCVRIMDGFCTDNLSMGAVLQHVSKAAQAELSAAYVEMDLLASAVKLLISAEQLGFVPAAYLPGFHKVHDGTMDLVKMVKLNQTYSIEHDKLTAHALVIVNVIKHCLQDQSIGVAIINLLRDLELFKGLGDGELRKVARLFTQKLFRPGEKIFGRDDAGNEAYVVMRGQIEILLEENTAPIASMGQGQVFGELSFLDGGKRGAMAIAKQASIVLVMQRPQFFEMTQREPNLGLAVMRNIALELTVRLRRTNAALSTKKSAAVSQLRGDIIEGSSR
;
A
#
# COMPACT_ATOMS: atom_id res chain seq x y z
N MET A 1 -34.19 -28.46 3.94
CA MET A 1 -32.97 -27.74 4.31
C MET A 1 -32.70 -27.89 5.80
N ASN A 2 -31.60 -28.53 6.17
CA ASN A 2 -31.16 -28.68 7.57
C ASN A 2 -29.90 -27.82 7.79
N ILE A 3 -29.91 -26.93 8.78
CA ILE A 3 -28.75 -26.07 9.12
C ILE A 3 -28.28 -26.41 10.52
N ARG A 4 -27.02 -26.82 10.64
CA ARG A 4 -26.43 -27.27 11.90
C ARG A 4 -24.95 -26.96 11.99
N LYS A 5 -24.39 -27.10 13.18
CA LYS A 5 -22.93 -27.15 13.34
C LYS A 5 -22.39 -28.43 12.68
N ALA A 6 -21.24 -28.29 12.03
CA ALA A 6 -20.48 -29.43 11.53
C ALA A 6 -19.88 -30.22 12.69
N ALA A 7 -19.68 -31.51 12.47
CA ALA A 7 -19.07 -32.44 13.41
C ALA A 7 -17.86 -33.14 12.75
N PRO A 8 -16.94 -33.76 13.51
CA PRO A 8 -15.79 -34.49 12.96
C PRO A 8 -16.17 -35.49 11.85
N GLU A 9 -17.33 -36.13 12.00
CA GLU A 9 -17.83 -37.16 11.08
C GLU A 9 -18.20 -36.57 9.70
N ASP A 10 -18.42 -35.26 9.61
CA ASP A 10 -18.72 -34.57 8.35
C ASP A 10 -17.49 -34.40 7.46
N ALA A 11 -16.29 -34.73 7.92
CA ALA A 11 -15.03 -34.43 7.23
C ALA A 11 -15.02 -34.90 5.76
N GLY A 12 -15.51 -36.12 5.49
CA GLY A 12 -15.58 -36.64 4.12
C GLY A 12 -16.50 -35.83 3.22
N ALA A 13 -17.72 -35.52 3.68
CA ALA A 13 -18.68 -34.72 2.93
C ALA A 13 -18.22 -33.27 2.75
N TRP A 14 -17.56 -32.71 3.77
CA TRP A 14 -16.97 -31.38 3.72
C TRP A 14 -15.82 -31.30 2.71
N ILE A 15 -14.96 -32.31 2.64
CA ILE A 15 -13.91 -32.41 1.60
C ILE A 15 -14.55 -32.47 0.20
N THR A 16 -15.65 -33.22 0.03
CA THR A 16 -16.39 -33.21 -1.25
C THR A 16 -16.87 -31.80 -1.62
N LEU A 17 -17.39 -31.04 -0.66
CA LEU A 17 -17.77 -29.64 -0.88
C LEU A 17 -16.56 -28.77 -1.26
N VAL A 18 -15.44 -28.89 -0.55
CA VAL A 18 -14.19 -28.17 -0.89
C VAL A 18 -13.79 -28.41 -2.34
N LYS A 19 -13.80 -29.67 -2.78
CA LYS A 19 -13.45 -30.04 -4.16
C LYS A 19 -14.40 -29.43 -5.18
N ALA A 20 -15.69 -29.39 -4.87
CA ALA A 20 -16.69 -28.77 -5.74
C ALA A 20 -16.57 -27.24 -5.82
N THR A 21 -16.13 -26.57 -4.74
CA THR A 21 -15.99 -25.10 -4.71
C THR A 21 -14.62 -24.60 -5.16
N LEU A 22 -13.53 -25.23 -4.69
CA LEU A 22 -12.15 -24.77 -4.91
C LEU A 22 -11.35 -25.65 -5.88
N GLY A 23 -11.90 -26.79 -6.28
CA GLY A 23 -11.20 -27.82 -7.06
C GLY A 23 -10.30 -28.71 -6.19
N ASP A 24 -9.51 -29.56 -6.84
CA ASP A 24 -8.63 -30.54 -6.17
C ASP A 24 -7.18 -30.05 -5.96
N ASP A 25 -6.85 -28.86 -6.47
CA ASP A 25 -5.47 -28.36 -6.51
C ASP A 25 -5.24 -27.07 -5.71
N HIS A 26 -5.81 -26.99 -4.52
CA HIS A 26 -5.50 -25.88 -3.60
C HIS A 26 -4.07 -26.03 -3.03
N PRO A 27 -3.32 -24.93 -2.77
CA PRO A 27 -1.95 -25.00 -2.25
C PRO A 27 -1.85 -25.59 -0.84
N ASN A 28 -2.82 -25.26 0.02
CA ASN A 28 -2.93 -25.92 1.31
C ASN A 28 -3.54 -27.31 1.11
N LYS A 29 -2.71 -28.36 1.11
CA LYS A 29 -3.16 -29.75 0.90
C LYS A 29 -3.86 -30.36 2.11
N GLN A 30 -3.70 -29.78 3.31
CA GLN A 30 -4.33 -30.29 4.54
C GLN A 30 -5.86 -30.24 4.47
N ILE A 31 -6.44 -29.35 3.66
CA ILE A 31 -7.90 -29.22 3.52
C ILE A 31 -8.55 -30.43 2.82
N TYR A 32 -7.75 -31.36 2.28
CA TYR A 32 -8.19 -32.62 1.69
C TYR A 32 -7.84 -33.84 2.56
N ASP A 33 -7.19 -33.64 3.71
CA ASP A 33 -6.87 -34.68 4.67
C ASP A 33 -8.06 -34.88 5.63
N PRO A 34 -8.73 -36.05 5.61
CA PRO A 34 -9.88 -36.31 6.46
C PRO A 34 -9.59 -36.17 7.96
N ALA A 35 -8.40 -36.55 8.43
CA ALA A 35 -8.05 -36.48 9.84
C ALA A 35 -7.87 -35.03 10.30
N TRP A 36 -7.20 -34.23 9.47
CA TRP A 36 -7.04 -32.80 9.71
C TRP A 36 -8.39 -32.08 9.68
N VAL A 37 -9.23 -32.35 8.67
CA VAL A 37 -10.56 -31.75 8.56
C VAL A 37 -11.44 -32.15 9.75
N ALA A 38 -11.43 -33.42 10.16
CA ALA A 38 -12.19 -33.86 11.33
C ALA A 38 -11.80 -33.12 12.61
N ALA A 39 -10.50 -32.89 12.82
CA ALA A 39 -10.01 -32.10 13.96
C ALA A 39 -10.47 -30.63 13.87
N GLU A 40 -10.48 -30.06 12.67
CA GLU A 40 -10.94 -28.70 12.43
C GLU A 40 -12.44 -28.49 12.65
N LEU A 41 -13.26 -29.48 12.26
CA LEU A 41 -14.70 -29.44 12.50
C LEU A 41 -15.05 -29.75 13.97
N GLY A 42 -14.26 -30.60 14.63
CA GLY A 42 -14.50 -31.09 15.99
C GLY A 42 -14.02 -30.21 17.13
N SER A 43 -12.80 -29.68 17.03
CA SER A 43 -12.15 -28.93 18.11
C SER A 43 -11.91 -27.47 17.77
N GLY A 44 -11.55 -27.15 16.51
CA GLY A 44 -11.20 -25.81 16.07
C GLY A 44 -10.19 -25.06 16.98
N LEU A 45 -9.94 -23.78 16.67
CA LEU A 45 -9.41 -22.86 17.68
C LEU A 45 -10.55 -22.50 18.66
N PRO A 46 -10.28 -22.26 19.95
CA PRO A 46 -11.31 -21.83 20.90
C PRO A 46 -12.18 -20.70 20.35
N GLY A 47 -13.49 -20.93 20.26
CA GLY A 47 -14.47 -19.97 19.75
C GLY A 47 -14.77 -20.03 18.25
N ASN A 48 -14.05 -20.84 17.46
CA ASN A 48 -14.41 -21.08 16.05
C ASN A 48 -15.55 -22.11 15.93
N GLU A 49 -16.52 -21.83 15.07
CA GLU A 49 -17.66 -22.72 14.81
C GLU A 49 -17.83 -22.91 13.30
N THR A 50 -17.85 -24.15 12.80
CA THR A 50 -18.21 -24.41 11.39
C THR A 50 -19.67 -24.83 11.30
N TRP A 51 -20.42 -24.19 10.42
CA TRP A 51 -21.83 -24.45 10.17
C TRP A 51 -22.04 -24.92 8.75
N VAL A 52 -22.96 -25.87 8.57
CA VAL A 52 -23.28 -26.49 7.29
C VAL A 52 -24.78 -26.41 7.00
N ALA A 53 -25.12 -26.27 5.73
CA ALA A 53 -26.48 -26.46 5.23
C ALA A 53 -26.54 -27.73 4.37
N GLU A 54 -27.49 -28.60 4.72
CA GLU A 54 -27.70 -29.88 4.07
C GLU A 54 -29.00 -29.89 3.29
N ASP A 55 -28.92 -30.41 2.07
CA ASP A 55 -30.06 -30.73 1.24
C ASP A 55 -29.90 -32.12 0.60
N GLY A 56 -30.95 -32.93 0.67
CA GLY A 56 -30.92 -34.30 0.15
C GLY A 56 -29.81 -35.20 0.73
N GLY A 57 -29.40 -34.98 1.98
CA GLY A 57 -28.33 -35.75 2.65
C GLY A 57 -26.90 -35.38 2.21
N LYS A 58 -26.73 -34.26 1.48
CA LYS A 58 -25.44 -33.71 1.08
C LYS A 58 -25.22 -32.34 1.70
N ILE A 59 -24.00 -32.06 2.11
CA ILE A 59 -23.60 -30.71 2.52
C ILE A 59 -23.47 -29.85 1.26
N GLN A 60 -24.34 -28.84 1.12
CA GLN A 60 -24.40 -27.94 -0.03
C GLN A 60 -23.67 -26.60 0.23
N ALA A 61 -23.60 -26.17 1.49
CA ALA A 61 -22.91 -24.96 1.87
C ALA A 61 -22.24 -25.12 3.25
N SER A 62 -21.14 -24.44 3.46
CA SER A 62 -20.41 -24.36 4.72
C SER A 62 -19.88 -22.95 4.96
N ILE A 63 -19.94 -22.48 6.20
CA ILE A 63 -19.33 -21.23 6.66
C ILE A 63 -18.71 -21.47 8.04
N SER A 64 -17.47 -21.03 8.24
CA SER A 64 -16.85 -20.97 9.56
C SER A 64 -17.03 -19.59 10.17
N VAL A 65 -17.57 -19.53 11.38
CA VAL A 65 -17.57 -18.34 12.22
C VAL A 65 -16.31 -18.37 13.08
N LEU A 66 -15.42 -17.39 12.92
CA LEU A 66 -14.21 -17.32 13.73
C LEU A 66 -14.50 -16.62 15.07
N GLY A 67 -14.04 -17.24 16.15
CA GLY A 67 -14.16 -16.76 17.51
C GLY A 67 -13.22 -15.60 17.84
N ALA A 68 -13.44 -14.99 18.99
CA ALA A 68 -12.50 -14.03 19.56
C ALA A 68 -11.26 -14.76 20.08
N VAL A 69 -10.05 -14.25 19.77
CA VAL A 69 -8.78 -14.81 20.27
C VAL A 69 -8.64 -14.64 21.79
N THR A 70 -9.36 -13.69 22.39
CA THR A 70 -9.42 -13.48 23.85
C THR A 70 -10.87 -13.41 24.33
N ALA A 71 -11.12 -13.91 25.55
CA ALA A 71 -12.44 -13.90 26.14
C ALA A 71 -12.90 -12.47 26.45
N ASN A 72 -14.15 -12.19 26.03
CA ASN A 72 -14.88 -10.93 26.10
C ASN A 72 -14.50 -9.87 25.04
N GLU A 73 -15.52 -9.45 24.30
CA GLU A 73 -15.64 -8.15 23.61
C GLU A 73 -15.18 -7.99 22.15
N ASN A 74 -15.05 -9.06 21.35
CA ASN A 74 -14.83 -8.91 19.89
C ASN A 74 -16.06 -8.28 19.20
N PRO A 75 -15.97 -7.05 18.64
CA PRO A 75 -17.10 -6.38 18.01
C PRO A 75 -17.45 -6.96 16.63
N VAL A 76 -16.71 -7.97 16.15
CA VAL A 76 -16.80 -8.49 14.79
C VAL A 76 -17.06 -10.00 14.79
N CYS A 77 -18.05 -10.42 14.01
CA CYS A 77 -18.31 -11.80 13.63
C CYS A 77 -17.65 -12.04 12.27
N ASN A 78 -16.57 -12.82 12.25
CA ASN A 78 -15.83 -13.09 11.02
C ASN A 78 -16.33 -14.38 10.40
N LEU A 79 -17.00 -14.27 9.26
CA LEU A 79 -17.43 -15.38 8.42
C LEU A 79 -16.28 -15.75 7.49
N GLY A 80 -15.51 -16.76 7.90
CA GLY A 80 -14.43 -17.38 7.14
C GLY A 80 -14.86 -18.68 6.47
N ARG A 81 -14.00 -19.24 5.61
CA ARG A 81 -14.20 -20.52 4.89
C ARG A 81 -15.61 -20.64 4.29
N ASN A 82 -15.99 -19.69 3.45
CA ASN A 82 -17.29 -19.73 2.76
C ASN A 82 -17.19 -20.68 1.57
N LEU A 83 -17.74 -21.88 1.71
CA LEU A 83 -17.78 -22.90 0.68
C LEU A 83 -19.21 -23.10 0.23
N PHE A 84 -19.51 -22.72 -1.01
CA PHE A 84 -20.83 -22.84 -1.60
C PHE A 84 -20.74 -23.75 -2.82
N HIS A 85 -21.48 -24.85 -2.81
CA HIS A 85 -21.60 -25.70 -3.98
C HIS A 85 -22.31 -24.90 -5.10
N PRO A 86 -21.99 -25.06 -6.39
CA PRO A 86 -22.67 -24.29 -7.45
C PRO A 86 -24.21 -24.43 -7.44
N SER A 87 -24.75 -25.60 -7.08
CA SER A 87 -26.22 -25.76 -6.94
C SER A 87 -26.81 -25.04 -5.73
N SER A 88 -26.00 -24.73 -4.71
CA SER A 88 -26.45 -24.09 -3.47
C SER A 88 -27.04 -22.70 -3.68
N HIS A 89 -26.64 -22.03 -4.77
CA HIS A 89 -27.19 -20.75 -5.19
C HIS A 89 -28.63 -20.88 -5.72
N ALA A 90 -28.97 -22.03 -6.32
CA ALA A 90 -30.28 -22.30 -6.90
C ALA A 90 -31.23 -22.97 -5.90
N ASP A 91 -30.73 -23.88 -5.06
CA ASP A 91 -31.53 -24.58 -4.04
C ASP A 91 -31.77 -23.76 -2.75
N GLY A 92 -31.07 -22.62 -2.60
CA GLY A 92 -31.23 -21.68 -1.49
C GLY A 92 -30.50 -22.06 -0.20
N SER A 93 -29.74 -23.16 -0.19
CA SER A 93 -28.98 -23.60 1.00
C SER A 93 -27.94 -22.57 1.46
N ALA A 94 -27.21 -21.95 0.54
CA ALA A 94 -26.21 -20.94 0.88
C ALA A 94 -26.85 -19.65 1.45
N ASP A 95 -27.99 -19.23 0.89
CA ASP A 95 -28.77 -18.07 1.37
C ASP A 95 -29.30 -18.32 2.79
N ALA A 96 -29.90 -19.48 3.02
CA ALA A 96 -30.43 -19.85 4.33
C ALA A 96 -29.33 -19.95 5.41
N LEU A 97 -28.17 -20.52 5.06
CA LEU A 97 -27.01 -20.58 5.95
C LEU A 97 -26.51 -19.19 6.33
N LEU A 98 -26.34 -18.32 5.34
CA LEU A 98 -25.85 -16.96 5.55
C LEU A 98 -26.81 -16.14 6.41
N GLN A 99 -28.12 -16.24 6.16
CA GLN A 99 -29.14 -15.60 6.98
C GLN A 99 -29.03 -16.04 8.44
N LYS A 100 -28.97 -17.35 8.69
CA LYS A 100 -28.84 -17.91 10.04
C LYS A 100 -27.63 -17.36 10.81
N LEU A 101 -26.48 -17.27 10.15
CA LEU A 101 -25.26 -16.76 10.80
C LEU A 101 -25.31 -15.25 11.03
N THR A 102 -25.95 -14.50 10.14
CA THR A 102 -26.15 -13.06 10.36
C THR A 102 -27.13 -12.78 11.50
N GLU A 103 -28.16 -13.61 11.70
CA GLU A 103 -29.03 -13.54 12.89
C GLU A 103 -28.26 -13.79 14.18
N LEU A 104 -27.38 -14.81 14.19
CA LEU A 104 -26.51 -15.07 15.35
C LEU A 104 -25.59 -13.89 15.65
N ALA A 105 -25.03 -13.24 14.64
CA ALA A 105 -24.20 -12.06 14.82
C ALA A 105 -25.00 -10.85 15.37
N ILE A 106 -26.25 -10.68 14.93
CA ILE A 106 -27.16 -9.66 15.48
C ILE A 106 -27.41 -9.91 16.97
N LEU A 107 -27.71 -11.16 17.35
CA LEU A 107 -27.89 -11.55 18.76
C LEU A 107 -26.64 -11.28 19.60
N ARG A 108 -25.45 -11.51 19.00
CA ARG A 108 -24.14 -11.24 19.62
C ARG A 108 -23.74 -9.75 19.56
N ARG A 109 -24.52 -8.89 18.92
CA ARG A 109 -24.23 -7.45 18.67
C ARG A 109 -22.89 -7.23 17.96
N GLN A 110 -22.56 -8.07 17.00
CA GLN A 110 -21.30 -8.03 16.25
C GLN A 110 -21.51 -7.54 14.82
N MET A 111 -20.56 -6.79 14.26
CA MET A 111 -20.50 -6.51 12.82
C MET A 111 -20.11 -7.79 12.08
N CYS A 112 -20.84 -8.19 11.05
CA CYS A 112 -20.41 -9.32 10.22
C CYS A 112 -19.38 -8.85 9.21
N VAL A 113 -18.33 -9.64 9.01
CA VAL A 113 -17.37 -9.45 7.92
C VAL A 113 -17.13 -10.77 7.22
N THR A 114 -17.00 -10.70 5.90
CA THR A 114 -16.67 -11.85 5.07
C THR A 114 -15.74 -11.42 3.94
N ARG A 115 -15.01 -12.38 3.40
CA ARG A 115 -14.10 -12.19 2.26
C ARG A 115 -14.59 -13.02 1.09
N VAL A 116 -14.59 -12.41 -0.09
CA VAL A 116 -15.06 -13.02 -1.34
C VAL A 116 -13.98 -12.81 -2.38
N LEU A 117 -13.70 -13.83 -3.20
CA LEU A 117 -12.79 -13.68 -4.33
C LEU A 117 -13.42 -12.73 -5.36
N ALA A 118 -12.64 -11.77 -5.87
CA ALA A 118 -13.14 -10.84 -6.89
C ALA A 118 -13.59 -11.54 -8.18
N SER A 119 -13.05 -12.73 -8.43
CA SER A 119 -13.39 -13.61 -9.55
C SER A 119 -14.69 -14.41 -9.36
N ASP A 120 -15.25 -14.47 -8.13
CA ASP A 120 -16.46 -15.22 -7.81
C ASP A 120 -17.70 -14.31 -7.78
N ASN A 121 -18.24 -14.03 -8.97
CA ASN A 121 -19.42 -13.17 -9.13
C ASN A 121 -20.67 -13.75 -8.45
N ALA A 122 -20.85 -15.08 -8.48
CA ALA A 122 -22.02 -15.73 -7.90
C ALA A 122 -22.05 -15.56 -6.37
N GLN A 123 -20.90 -15.69 -5.71
CA GLN A 123 -20.78 -15.43 -4.29
C GLN A 123 -20.97 -13.93 -3.97
N GLN A 124 -20.41 -13.00 -4.79
CA GLN A 124 -20.65 -11.56 -4.61
C GLN A 124 -22.15 -11.22 -4.62
N LEU A 125 -22.89 -11.69 -5.63
CA LEU A 125 -24.34 -11.46 -5.75
C LEU A 125 -25.12 -12.02 -4.56
N LEU A 126 -24.76 -13.21 -4.07
CA LEU A 126 -25.39 -13.80 -2.89
C LEU A 126 -25.13 -12.96 -1.63
N ILE A 127 -23.86 -12.60 -1.39
CA ILE A 127 -23.46 -11.79 -0.23
C ILE A 127 -24.19 -10.43 -0.25
N GLU A 128 -24.23 -9.75 -1.39
CA GLU A 128 -24.91 -8.46 -1.55
C GLU A 128 -26.43 -8.57 -1.36
N LYS A 129 -27.06 -9.60 -1.94
CA LYS A 129 -28.51 -9.87 -1.77
C LYS A 129 -28.90 -10.00 -0.30
N THR A 130 -28.01 -10.53 0.55
CA THR A 130 -28.26 -10.67 2.00
C THR A 130 -27.94 -9.42 2.82
N GLY A 131 -27.65 -8.29 2.17
CA GLY A 131 -27.46 -6.98 2.80
C GLY A 131 -26.04 -6.72 3.31
N PHE A 132 -25.05 -7.48 2.84
CA PHE A 132 -23.66 -7.09 2.99
C PHE A 132 -23.29 -6.01 1.99
N VAL A 133 -22.35 -5.17 2.38
CA VAL A 133 -21.82 -4.05 1.62
C VAL A 133 -20.34 -4.27 1.39
N CYS A 134 -19.87 -4.09 0.15
CA CYS A 134 -18.45 -4.06 -0.13
C CYS A 134 -17.85 -2.81 0.54
N VAL A 135 -16.75 -2.97 1.28
CA VAL A 135 -16.06 -1.87 1.97
C VAL A 135 -14.55 -1.90 1.76
N GLY A 136 -14.05 -2.85 0.99
CA GLY A 136 -12.65 -2.93 0.63
C GLY A 136 -12.38 -3.87 -0.52
N PHE A 137 -11.18 -3.71 -1.06
CA PHE A 137 -10.62 -4.54 -2.11
C PHE A 137 -9.10 -4.59 -1.92
N GLN A 138 -8.53 -5.79 -1.93
CA GLN A 138 -7.09 -5.97 -1.86
C GLN A 138 -6.63 -6.87 -3.01
N PRO A 139 -5.79 -6.34 -3.92
CA PRO A 139 -5.15 -7.18 -4.91
C PRO A 139 -4.07 -8.03 -4.26
N LEU A 140 -3.65 -9.09 -4.96
CA LEU A 140 -2.53 -9.93 -4.56
C LEU A 140 -2.70 -10.61 -3.19
N LYS A 141 -3.92 -10.80 -2.68
CA LYS A 141 -4.17 -11.20 -1.28
C LYS A 141 -3.90 -12.68 -1.02
N HIS A 142 -4.57 -13.58 -1.73
CA HIS A 142 -4.54 -15.02 -1.42
C HIS A 142 -4.03 -15.85 -2.58
N ILE A 143 -3.18 -16.84 -2.29
CA ILE A 143 -2.81 -17.85 -3.29
C ILE A 143 -3.81 -19.02 -3.21
N THR A 144 -4.65 -19.15 -4.24
CA THR A 144 -5.42 -20.37 -4.55
C THR A 144 -4.66 -21.15 -5.64
N LYS A 145 -5.21 -21.40 -6.82
CA LYS A 145 -4.42 -21.86 -7.98
C LYS A 145 -3.46 -20.77 -8.45
N THR A 146 -3.98 -19.55 -8.49
CA THR A 146 -3.28 -18.31 -8.81
C THR A 146 -3.38 -17.36 -7.64
N ARG A 147 -2.63 -16.26 -7.70
CA ARG A 147 -2.78 -15.20 -6.71
C ARG A 147 -4.04 -14.40 -7.04
N GLU A 148 -5.01 -14.44 -6.13
CA GLU A 148 -6.33 -13.86 -6.28
C GLU A 148 -6.47 -12.52 -5.55
N GLU A 149 -7.41 -11.73 -6.05
CA GLU A 149 -7.88 -10.51 -5.44
C GLU A 149 -9.07 -10.80 -4.52
N VAL A 150 -9.20 -10.03 -3.45
CA VAL A 150 -10.21 -10.27 -2.41
C VAL A 150 -11.00 -9.00 -2.14
N LEU A 151 -12.33 -9.15 -2.13
CA LEU A 151 -13.29 -8.15 -1.68
C LEU A 151 -13.60 -8.34 -0.20
N PHE A 152 -13.74 -7.24 0.52
CA PHE A 152 -14.15 -7.24 1.92
C PHE A 152 -15.60 -6.78 2.01
N TYR A 153 -16.46 -7.66 2.49
CA TYR A 153 -17.88 -7.40 2.66
C TYR A 153 -18.25 -7.31 4.13
N VAL A 154 -19.05 -6.31 4.48
CA VAL A 154 -19.47 -6.05 5.85
C VAL A 154 -20.99 -5.92 5.91
N LYS A 155 -21.61 -6.54 6.92
CA LYS A 155 -23.02 -6.35 7.22
C LYS A 155 -23.17 -5.80 8.63
N ARG A 156 -23.93 -4.73 8.73
CA ARG A 156 -24.28 -4.12 10.00
C ARG A 156 -25.25 -5.03 10.76
N ALA A 157 -24.85 -5.41 11.97
CA ALA A 157 -25.66 -6.26 12.84
C ALA A 157 -25.89 -5.64 14.24
N ARG A 158 -25.54 -4.35 14.41
CA ARG A 158 -25.86 -3.54 15.60
C ARG A 158 -26.17 -2.09 15.22
N SER A 159 -26.83 -1.37 16.12
CA SER A 159 -26.84 0.09 16.03
C SER A 159 -25.45 0.63 16.39
N MET A 160 -24.90 1.52 15.58
CA MET A 160 -23.65 2.23 15.90
C MET A 160 -24.03 3.59 16.48
N SER A 161 -23.47 3.93 17.64
CA SER A 161 -23.69 5.22 18.30
C SER A 161 -23.10 6.37 17.46
N ALA A 162 -23.69 7.57 17.61
CA ALA A 162 -23.25 8.79 16.91
C ALA A 162 -21.87 9.31 17.34
N ASN A 163 -21.28 8.73 18.40
CA ASN A 163 -19.96 9.12 18.92
C ASN A 163 -18.83 8.39 18.18
N ARG A 164 -18.80 8.49 16.84
CA ARG A 164 -17.63 8.09 16.06
C ARG A 164 -16.60 9.20 16.11
N LEU A 165 -15.32 8.85 16.27
CA LEU A 165 -14.28 9.86 16.21
C LEU A 165 -14.27 10.52 14.81
N PRO A 166 -13.94 11.82 14.75
CA PRO A 166 -13.85 12.52 13.49
C PRO A 166 -12.86 11.86 12.53
N LEU A 167 -13.16 11.92 11.23
CA LEU A 167 -12.25 11.45 10.18
C LEU A 167 -11.24 12.55 9.86
N SER A 168 -9.96 12.22 9.89
CA SER A 168 -8.90 13.15 9.46
C SER A 168 -9.00 13.44 7.96
N GLU A 169 -8.94 14.71 7.58
CA GLU A 169 -8.81 15.16 6.19
C GLU A 169 -7.36 15.08 5.67
N SER A 170 -6.38 14.73 6.52
CA SER A 170 -4.97 14.68 6.13
C SER A 170 -4.64 13.61 5.08
N LEU A 171 -5.55 12.63 4.89
CA LEU A 171 -5.45 11.62 3.83
C LEU A 171 -6.78 11.54 3.05
N PRO A 172 -6.94 12.33 1.97
CA PRO A 172 -8.18 12.40 1.21
C PRO A 172 -8.70 11.04 0.73
N GLN A 173 -7.79 10.13 0.37
CA GLN A 173 -8.16 8.79 -0.11
C GLN A 173 -8.90 7.97 0.96
N ILE A 174 -8.56 8.15 2.24
CA ILE A 174 -9.26 7.50 3.35
C ILE A 174 -10.65 8.11 3.51
N GLY A 175 -10.78 9.43 3.37
CA GLY A 175 -12.06 10.14 3.43
C GLY A 175 -13.03 9.70 2.33
N GLU A 176 -12.55 9.55 1.10
CA GLU A 176 -13.33 9.03 -0.03
C GLU A 176 -13.81 7.59 0.21
N LEU A 177 -12.89 6.70 0.62
CA LEU A 177 -13.22 5.31 0.91
C LEU A 177 -14.19 5.18 2.08
N ALA A 178 -13.98 5.96 3.15
CA ALA A 178 -14.87 5.99 4.31
C ALA A 178 -16.27 6.46 3.91
N THR A 179 -16.37 7.54 3.13
CA THR A 179 -17.65 8.07 2.65
C THR A 179 -18.42 7.01 1.84
N ALA A 180 -17.75 6.33 0.91
CA ALA A 180 -18.36 5.28 0.10
C ALA A 180 -18.82 4.08 0.96
N ALA A 181 -18.01 3.63 1.92
CA ALA A 181 -18.35 2.51 2.79
C ALA A 181 -19.52 2.84 3.75
N LEU A 182 -19.48 4.01 4.39
CA LEU A 182 -20.47 4.42 5.39
C LEU A 182 -21.83 4.70 4.77
N LEU A 183 -21.86 5.36 3.60
CA LEU A 183 -23.09 5.64 2.86
C LEU A 183 -23.86 4.34 2.55
N HIS A 184 -23.16 3.35 2.00
CA HIS A 184 -23.79 2.07 1.63
C HIS A 184 -24.18 1.22 2.85
N LEU A 185 -23.43 1.29 3.95
CA LEU A 185 -23.79 0.65 5.22
C LEU A 185 -24.91 1.38 5.97
N ASN A 186 -25.39 2.52 5.45
CA ASN A 186 -26.36 3.39 6.12
C ASN A 186 -25.90 3.78 7.53
N ILE A 187 -24.63 4.13 7.66
CA ILE A 187 -24.02 4.64 8.89
C ILE A 187 -23.80 6.15 8.69
N PRO A 188 -24.28 7.02 9.59
CA PRO A 188 -24.00 8.44 9.50
C PRO A 188 -22.50 8.71 9.40
N GLY A 189 -22.14 9.62 8.49
CA GLY A 189 -20.76 10.08 8.33
C GLY A 189 -20.20 10.61 9.65
N ALA A 190 -18.90 10.45 9.87
CA ALA A 190 -18.22 11.15 10.95
C ALA A 190 -17.88 12.58 10.48
N PRO A 191 -17.88 13.58 11.37
CA PRO A 191 -17.38 14.91 11.02
C PRO A 191 -15.93 14.79 10.52
N ALA A 192 -15.60 15.47 9.43
CA ALA A 192 -14.23 15.55 8.93
C ALA A 192 -13.47 16.66 9.68
N ILE A 193 -12.19 16.45 9.99
CA ILE A 193 -11.35 17.44 10.67
C ILE A 193 -10.03 17.62 9.90
N ARG A 194 -9.69 18.89 9.65
CA ARG A 194 -8.34 19.31 9.29
C ARG A 194 -7.50 19.42 10.55
N ASP A 195 -6.80 18.35 10.87
CA ASP A 195 -5.95 18.29 12.05
C ASP A 195 -4.58 18.96 11.84
N GLY A 196 -4.20 19.28 10.60
CA GLY A 196 -2.89 19.85 10.27
C GLY A 196 -1.73 18.94 10.71
N GLY A 197 -2.02 17.65 10.92
CA GLY A 197 -1.10 16.69 11.48
C GLY A 197 0.04 16.39 10.51
N THR A 198 1.22 16.11 11.07
CA THR A 198 2.36 15.58 10.32
C THR A 198 2.58 14.12 10.68
N GLY A 199 3.07 13.33 9.71
CA GLY A 199 3.51 11.96 9.97
C GLY A 199 4.66 11.93 10.98
N TYR A 200 4.91 10.74 11.54
CA TYR A 200 6.20 10.47 12.19
C TYR A 200 7.32 10.65 11.17
N PRO A 201 8.45 11.30 11.54
CA PRO A 201 9.60 11.34 10.67
C PRO A 201 10.11 9.92 10.39
N LEU A 202 10.49 9.67 9.13
CA LEU A 202 11.00 8.37 8.71
C LEU A 202 12.48 8.19 9.05
N GLN A 203 13.24 9.29 9.07
CA GLN A 203 14.65 9.32 9.45
C GLN A 203 14.82 10.16 10.71
N THR A 204 15.31 9.54 11.77
CA THR A 204 15.62 10.19 13.05
C THR A 204 16.89 9.59 13.64
N ASP A 205 17.48 10.28 14.61
CA ASP A 205 18.63 9.80 15.37
C ASP A 205 18.21 8.69 16.34
N VAL A 206 17.96 7.50 15.80
CA VAL A 206 17.53 6.30 16.53
C VAL A 206 18.26 5.07 16.01
N VAL A 207 18.36 4.06 16.87
CA VAL A 207 18.89 2.74 16.50
C VAL A 207 17.73 1.75 16.43
N VAL A 208 17.45 1.23 15.24
CA VAL A 208 16.44 0.19 15.03
C VAL A 208 17.13 -1.15 14.84
N ALA A 209 16.74 -2.15 15.63
CA ALA A 209 17.30 -3.49 15.57
C ALA A 209 16.19 -4.56 15.56
N ALA A 210 16.48 -5.69 14.92
CA ALA A 210 15.63 -6.87 15.00
C ALA A 210 15.61 -7.43 16.43
N ALA A 211 14.47 -7.96 16.86
CA ALA A 211 14.26 -8.50 18.20
C ALA A 211 13.28 -9.69 18.15
N SER A 212 13.27 -10.50 19.22
CA SER A 212 12.31 -11.60 19.38
C SER A 212 10.94 -11.11 19.85
N GLU A 213 9.94 -11.98 19.81
CA GLU A 213 8.63 -11.72 20.40
C GLU A 213 8.71 -11.44 21.91
N ASP A 214 9.58 -12.16 22.62
CA ASP A 214 9.75 -12.01 24.06
C ASP A 214 10.41 -10.67 24.41
N ASP A 215 11.43 -10.26 23.63
CA ASP A 215 12.05 -8.94 23.78
C ASP A 215 11.02 -7.83 23.55
N TYR A 216 10.15 -7.99 22.55
CA TYR A 216 9.08 -7.04 22.26
C TYR A 216 8.07 -6.94 23.41
N LYS A 217 7.63 -8.08 23.96
CA LYS A 217 6.69 -8.11 25.09
C LYS A 217 7.30 -7.45 26.32
N ALA A 218 8.55 -7.77 26.63
CA ALA A 218 9.28 -7.15 27.75
C ALA A 218 9.40 -5.63 27.58
N ALA A 219 9.77 -5.17 26.38
CA ALA A 219 9.85 -3.74 26.08
C ALA A 219 8.48 -3.05 26.18
N ARG A 220 7.42 -3.68 25.66
CA ARG A 220 6.05 -3.15 25.70
C ARG A 220 5.53 -3.03 27.13
N GLU A 221 5.82 -4.02 27.97
CA GLU A 221 5.49 -3.98 29.40
C GLU A 221 6.27 -2.86 30.13
N ALA A 222 7.57 -2.72 29.84
CA ALA A 222 8.40 -1.68 30.44
C ALA A 222 7.92 -0.25 30.14
N VAL A 223 7.35 -0.02 28.96
CA VAL A 223 6.80 1.30 28.58
C VAL A 223 5.33 1.49 28.91
N ALA A 224 4.63 0.44 29.36
CA ALA A 224 3.19 0.51 29.66
C ALA A 224 2.81 1.64 30.65
N PRO A 225 3.60 1.95 31.71
CA PRO A 225 3.31 3.08 32.59
C PRO A 225 3.28 4.46 31.91
N GLN A 226 3.91 4.59 30.74
CA GLN A 226 3.90 5.83 29.94
C GLN A 226 2.63 5.95 29.10
N ASN A 227 1.78 4.91 29.08
CA ASN A 227 0.52 4.84 28.34
C ASN A 227 0.67 5.23 26.85
N PRO A 228 1.56 4.57 26.10
CA PRO A 228 1.73 4.86 24.68
C PRO A 228 0.40 4.67 23.93
N PRO A 229 0.10 5.52 22.92
CA PRO A 229 -1.15 5.41 22.17
C PRO A 229 -1.21 4.07 21.44
N GLN A 230 -2.39 3.45 21.46
CA GLN A 230 -2.69 2.33 20.57
C GLN A 230 -2.98 2.90 19.17
N GLU A 231 -2.28 2.40 18.16
CA GLU A 231 -2.46 2.83 16.76
C GLU A 231 -2.75 1.66 15.82
N ILE A 232 -2.31 0.44 16.17
CA ILE A 232 -2.43 -0.79 15.38
C ILE A 232 -3.40 -1.75 16.06
N SER A 233 -4.22 -2.46 15.27
CA SER A 233 -5.17 -3.46 15.76
C SER A 233 -4.96 -4.81 15.07
N SER A 234 -4.51 -5.84 15.79
CA SER A 234 -4.29 -7.20 15.26
C SER A 234 -5.54 -8.06 15.13
N ASN A 235 -6.66 -7.69 15.77
CA ASN A 235 -7.84 -8.55 15.91
C ASN A 235 -8.41 -9.08 14.57
N PHE A 236 -8.20 -8.36 13.47
CA PHE A 236 -8.69 -8.74 12.14
C PHE A 236 -7.60 -9.33 11.21
N ASN A 237 -6.32 -9.27 11.60
CA ASN A 237 -5.18 -9.46 10.70
C ASN A 237 -4.49 -10.83 10.83
N TRP A 238 -5.08 -11.80 11.52
CA TRP A 238 -4.46 -13.13 11.73
C TRP A 238 -4.50 -14.05 10.51
N GLY A 239 -5.31 -13.75 9.49
CA GLY A 239 -5.39 -14.55 8.25
C GLY A 239 -5.98 -15.97 8.39
N ALA A 240 -6.34 -16.41 9.60
CA ALA A 240 -6.88 -17.74 9.91
C ALA A 240 -8.30 -18.03 9.36
N GLY A 241 -8.83 -17.17 8.49
CA GLY A 241 -10.21 -17.24 8.00
C GLY A 241 -10.40 -17.79 6.59
N PHE A 242 -9.33 -18.00 5.82
CA PHE A 242 -9.40 -18.40 4.41
C PHE A 242 -8.76 -19.76 4.18
N MET A 243 -9.39 -20.82 4.68
CA MET A 243 -8.92 -22.21 4.57
C MET A 243 -7.55 -22.47 5.24
N ARG A 244 -7.28 -21.73 6.33
CA ARG A 244 -6.02 -21.78 7.08
C ARG A 244 -6.26 -21.94 8.56
N VAL A 245 -5.33 -22.61 9.20
CA VAL A 245 -5.25 -22.73 10.66
C VAL A 245 -3.82 -22.36 11.00
N ALA A 246 -3.65 -21.50 12.01
CA ALA A 246 -2.34 -21.09 12.47
C ALA A 246 -1.59 -22.30 13.05
N SER A 247 -0.81 -22.99 12.24
CA SER A 247 0.19 -23.94 12.72
C SER A 247 1.45 -23.14 13.01
N THR A 248 1.60 -22.68 14.26
CA THR A 248 2.78 -21.97 14.79
C THR A 248 3.24 -20.78 13.92
N VAL A 249 2.70 -19.60 14.22
CA VAL A 249 3.20 -18.35 13.63
C VAL A 249 4.47 -17.94 14.38
N THR A 250 5.59 -17.79 13.67
CA THR A 250 6.77 -17.15 14.25
C THR A 250 6.61 -15.64 14.16
N LEU A 251 6.40 -14.98 15.31
CA LEU A 251 6.39 -13.53 15.38
C LEU A 251 7.82 -13.00 15.38
N ARG A 252 8.02 -11.87 14.70
CA ARG A 252 9.26 -11.12 14.59
C ARG A 252 9.01 -9.73 15.11
N ALA A 253 10.03 -9.09 15.65
CA ALA A 253 9.91 -7.72 16.10
C ALA A 253 11.07 -6.84 15.62
N MET A 254 10.84 -5.54 15.62
CA MET A 254 11.89 -4.53 15.58
C MET A 254 11.71 -3.59 16.76
N LEU A 255 12.79 -3.32 17.48
CA LEU A 255 12.84 -2.36 18.59
C LEU A 255 13.69 -1.17 18.19
N CYS A 256 13.26 0.01 18.63
CA CYS A 256 13.91 1.27 18.37
C CYS A 256 14.35 1.89 19.70
N SER A 257 15.64 2.18 19.79
CA SER A 257 16.26 2.79 20.96
C SER A 257 16.78 4.20 20.67
N ARG A 258 16.68 5.06 21.67
CA ARG A 258 17.24 6.42 21.69
C ARG A 258 17.91 6.61 23.05
N GLU A 259 19.18 7.05 23.05
CA GLU A 259 19.96 7.20 24.29
C GLU A 259 19.89 5.94 25.17
N ASP A 260 20.08 4.76 24.54
CA ASP A 260 20.05 3.43 25.17
C ASP A 260 18.72 3.02 25.82
N LYS A 261 17.62 3.75 25.56
CA LYS A 261 16.26 3.40 26.00
C LYS A 261 15.39 3.00 24.83
N VAL A 262 14.65 1.91 24.96
CA VAL A 262 13.64 1.50 23.97
C VAL A 262 12.46 2.49 24.02
N VAL A 263 12.20 3.15 22.91
CA VAL A 263 11.15 4.18 22.77
C VAL A 263 10.05 3.78 21.79
N ALA A 264 10.30 2.80 20.91
CA ALA A 264 9.29 2.28 20.00
C ALA A 264 9.57 0.83 19.64
N GLY A 265 8.54 0.13 19.18
CA GLY A 265 8.68 -1.22 18.66
C GLY A 265 7.50 -1.63 17.79
N MET A 266 7.73 -2.60 16.91
CA MET A 266 6.69 -3.15 16.03
C MET A 266 6.82 -4.67 15.92
N LEU A 267 5.70 -5.36 16.10
CA LEU A 267 5.57 -6.82 16.03
C LEU A 267 4.87 -7.20 14.74
N TYR A 268 5.42 -8.17 14.02
CA TYR A 268 4.90 -8.60 12.72
C TYR A 268 5.14 -10.10 12.50
N LEU A 269 4.42 -10.67 11.53
CA LEU A 269 4.63 -12.04 11.06
C LEU A 269 4.88 -12.04 9.56
N TYR A 270 5.54 -13.08 9.09
CA TYR A 270 5.62 -13.41 7.67
C TYR A 270 4.74 -14.62 7.37
N ASP A 271 3.72 -14.43 6.55
CA ASP A 271 2.89 -15.52 6.03
C ASP A 271 3.58 -16.06 4.78
N GLU A 272 4.19 -17.25 4.90
CA GLU A 272 4.92 -17.88 3.80
C GLU A 272 4.01 -18.26 2.63
N GLN A 273 2.76 -18.66 2.90
CA GLN A 273 1.82 -19.08 1.87
C GLN A 273 1.41 -17.89 0.99
N ASP A 274 1.04 -16.76 1.58
CA ASP A 274 0.73 -15.54 0.82
C ASP A 274 1.97 -14.71 0.51
N ARG A 275 3.15 -15.13 0.98
CA ARG A 275 4.39 -14.37 0.95
C ARG A 275 4.16 -12.92 1.35
N CYS A 276 3.57 -12.67 2.51
CA CYS A 276 3.24 -11.31 2.94
C CYS A 276 3.68 -11.06 4.37
N VAL A 277 3.97 -9.79 4.67
CA VAL A 277 4.21 -9.36 6.06
C VAL A 277 2.93 -8.76 6.61
N ARG A 278 2.48 -9.25 7.77
CA ARG A 278 1.37 -8.66 8.52
C ARG A 278 1.90 -8.02 9.78
N ILE A 279 1.70 -6.71 9.90
CA ILE A 279 2.03 -5.98 11.13
C ILE A 279 0.87 -6.19 12.10
N MET A 280 1.22 -6.66 13.28
CA MET A 280 0.26 -7.13 14.29
C MET A 280 0.11 -6.12 15.42
N ASP A 281 1.21 -5.49 15.84
CA ASP A 281 1.20 -4.59 16.98
C ASP A 281 2.34 -3.57 16.89
N GLY A 282 2.19 -2.46 17.59
CA GLY A 282 3.20 -1.40 17.68
C GLY A 282 3.00 -0.54 18.92
N PHE A 283 4.10 -0.01 19.46
CA PHE A 283 4.07 0.99 20.53
C PHE A 283 5.11 2.09 20.25
N CYS A 284 4.84 3.31 20.69
CA CYS A 284 5.78 4.44 20.63
C CYS A 284 5.55 5.33 21.85
N THR A 285 6.60 5.67 22.58
CA THR A 285 6.55 6.58 23.73
C THR A 285 6.88 8.01 23.36
N ASP A 286 7.34 8.24 22.13
CA ASP A 286 7.66 9.56 21.60
C ASP A 286 6.89 9.87 20.30
N ASN A 287 7.10 11.08 19.79
CA ASN A 287 6.45 11.59 18.59
C ASN A 287 7.32 11.46 17.32
N LEU A 288 8.41 10.69 17.39
CA LEU A 288 9.50 10.73 16.42
C LEU A 288 9.88 9.35 15.85
N SER A 289 9.68 8.27 16.60
CA SER A 289 10.38 7.01 16.37
C SER A 289 9.56 5.94 15.62
N MET A 290 8.22 5.97 15.69
CA MET A 290 7.37 4.96 15.04
C MET A 290 7.54 4.91 13.50
N GLY A 291 7.71 6.07 12.85
CA GLY A 291 7.94 6.16 11.41
C GLY A 291 9.22 5.44 10.96
N ALA A 292 10.30 5.59 11.73
CA ALA A 292 11.56 4.90 11.51
C ALA A 292 11.43 3.38 11.67
N VAL A 293 10.71 2.91 12.71
CA VAL A 293 10.45 1.47 12.90
C VAL A 293 9.66 0.90 11.72
N LEU A 294 8.58 1.57 11.31
CA LEU A 294 7.77 1.12 10.18
C LEU A 294 8.57 1.05 8.88
N GLN A 295 9.46 2.02 8.65
CA GLN A 295 10.36 2.02 7.49
C GLN A 295 11.28 0.79 7.49
N HIS A 296 11.87 0.45 8.64
CA HIS A 296 12.75 -0.73 8.75
C HIS A 296 11.97 -2.04 8.55
N VAL A 297 10.78 -2.18 9.15
CA VAL A 297 9.92 -3.35 8.93
C VAL A 297 9.54 -3.47 7.46
N SER A 298 9.16 -2.36 6.81
CA SER A 298 8.84 -2.34 5.38
C SER A 298 10.03 -2.73 4.50
N LYS A 299 11.24 -2.28 4.85
CA LYS A 299 12.48 -2.62 4.14
C LYS A 299 12.83 -4.09 4.31
N ALA A 300 12.78 -4.63 5.53
CA ALA A 300 13.05 -6.05 5.78
C ALA A 300 12.02 -6.95 5.08
N ALA A 301 10.74 -6.56 5.08
CA ALA A 301 9.70 -7.27 4.35
C ALA A 301 10.03 -7.42 2.85
N GLN A 302 10.55 -6.37 2.22
CA GLN A 302 10.89 -6.39 0.81
C GLN A 302 12.24 -7.07 0.53
N ALA A 303 13.30 -6.67 1.25
CA ALA A 303 14.67 -7.05 0.94
C ALA A 303 15.07 -8.42 1.51
N GLU A 304 14.58 -8.77 2.70
CA GLU A 304 14.97 -9.99 3.41
C GLU A 304 13.93 -11.10 3.21
N LEU A 305 12.64 -10.75 3.27
CA LEU A 305 11.54 -11.72 3.21
C LEU A 305 10.93 -11.89 1.82
N SER A 306 11.34 -11.06 0.84
CA SER A 306 10.79 -11.06 -0.53
C SER A 306 9.25 -11.05 -0.54
N ALA A 307 8.65 -10.36 0.43
CA ALA A 307 7.21 -10.29 0.61
C ALA A 307 6.57 -9.60 -0.59
N ALA A 308 5.52 -10.21 -1.15
CA ALA A 308 4.73 -9.65 -2.24
C ALA A 308 4.02 -8.36 -1.82
N TYR A 309 3.63 -8.26 -0.56
CA TYR A 309 3.04 -7.06 0.02
C TYR A 309 3.22 -7.03 1.54
N VAL A 310 3.00 -5.85 2.12
CA VAL A 310 2.93 -5.61 3.57
C VAL A 310 1.55 -5.08 3.90
N GLU A 311 0.93 -5.56 4.97
CA GLU A 311 -0.38 -5.11 5.42
C GLU A 311 -0.47 -4.85 6.92
N MET A 312 -1.34 -3.93 7.29
CA MET A 312 -1.64 -3.62 8.68
C MET A 312 -3.05 -3.03 8.81
N ASP A 313 -3.64 -3.15 9.99
CA ASP A 313 -4.92 -2.54 10.32
C ASP A 313 -4.67 -1.40 11.32
N LEU A 314 -4.85 -0.17 10.87
CA LEU A 314 -4.64 1.04 11.67
C LEU A 314 -5.97 1.58 12.20
N LEU A 315 -5.97 2.11 13.41
CA LEU A 315 -7.10 2.91 13.89
C LEU A 315 -7.24 4.15 13.02
N ALA A 316 -8.47 4.52 12.66
CA ALA A 316 -8.74 5.73 11.88
C ALA A 316 -8.28 7.02 12.59
N SER A 317 -8.08 6.95 13.92
CA SER A 317 -7.53 8.03 14.75
C SER A 317 -6.00 8.09 14.78
N ALA A 318 -5.29 7.09 14.26
CA ALA A 318 -3.83 7.02 14.24
C ALA A 318 -3.23 7.89 13.12
N VAL A 319 -3.59 9.18 13.08
CA VAL A 319 -3.30 10.10 11.97
C VAL A 319 -1.81 10.12 11.61
N LYS A 320 -0.94 10.20 12.62
CA LYS A 320 0.52 10.24 12.39
C LYS A 320 1.02 8.98 11.72
N LEU A 321 0.61 7.80 12.21
CA LEU A 321 1.01 6.53 11.62
C LEU A 321 0.38 6.32 10.24
N LEU A 322 -0.87 6.74 10.02
CA LEU A 322 -1.53 6.70 8.71
C LEU A 322 -0.75 7.53 7.67
N ILE A 323 -0.37 8.78 8.00
CA ILE A 323 0.42 9.65 7.11
C ILE A 323 1.80 9.03 6.86
N SER A 324 2.46 8.51 7.90
CA SER A 324 3.78 7.86 7.77
C SER A 324 3.70 6.61 6.88
N ALA A 325 2.63 5.84 6.99
CA ALA A 325 2.39 4.68 6.16
C ALA A 325 2.17 5.10 4.69
N GLU A 326 1.39 6.15 4.42
CA GLU A 326 1.26 6.71 3.06
C GLU A 326 2.62 7.16 2.50
N GLN A 327 3.44 7.85 3.30
CA GLN A 327 4.81 8.24 2.97
C GLN A 327 5.76 7.05 2.76
N LEU A 328 5.40 5.84 3.16
CA LEU A 328 6.13 4.61 2.87
C LEU A 328 5.49 3.80 1.73
N GLY A 329 4.30 4.18 1.29
CA GLY A 329 3.57 3.57 0.18
C GLY A 329 2.53 2.58 0.55
N PHE A 330 2.01 2.70 1.75
CA PHE A 330 0.78 2.02 2.05
C PHE A 330 -0.38 2.82 1.47
N VAL A 331 -1.35 2.12 0.91
CA VAL A 331 -2.61 2.69 0.45
C VAL A 331 -3.76 2.05 1.22
N PRO A 332 -4.88 2.77 1.42
CA PRO A 332 -6.06 2.17 2.01
C PRO A 332 -6.65 1.11 1.06
N ALA A 333 -6.86 -0.09 1.59
CA ALA A 333 -7.45 -1.24 0.90
C ALA A 333 -8.84 -1.61 1.46
N ALA A 334 -9.19 -1.16 2.67
CA ALA A 334 -10.53 -1.29 3.21
C ALA A 334 -10.80 -0.25 4.31
N TYR A 335 -12.05 0.17 4.43
CA TYR A 335 -12.53 0.95 5.58
C TYR A 335 -13.52 0.11 6.39
N LEU A 336 -13.23 -0.10 7.68
CA LEU A 336 -13.90 -1.10 8.50
C LEU A 336 -14.52 -0.44 9.75
N PRO A 337 -15.81 -0.05 9.69
CA PRO A 337 -16.43 0.76 10.73
C PRO A 337 -16.75 -0.01 12.01
N GLY A 338 -16.25 0.49 13.15
CA GLY A 338 -16.46 -0.09 14.48
C GLY A 338 -15.77 -1.44 14.73
N PHE A 339 -14.67 -1.73 14.04
CA PHE A 339 -13.95 -3.01 14.11
C PHE A 339 -12.98 -3.13 15.29
N HIS A 340 -12.78 -2.06 16.04
CA HIS A 340 -11.94 -2.06 17.23
C HIS A 340 -12.74 -1.58 18.44
N LYS A 341 -12.52 -2.15 19.62
CA LYS A 341 -13.24 -1.76 20.83
C LYS A 341 -12.44 -0.73 21.63
N VAL A 342 -13.12 0.28 22.15
CA VAL A 342 -12.58 1.25 23.12
C VAL A 342 -13.52 1.29 24.34
N HIS A 343 -13.09 1.90 25.46
CA HIS A 343 -13.81 1.87 26.75
C HIS A 343 -15.33 2.07 26.61
N ASP A 344 -15.75 3.15 25.94
CA ASP A 344 -17.17 3.52 25.79
C ASP A 344 -17.73 3.36 24.37
N GLY A 345 -17.09 2.54 23.51
CA GLY A 345 -17.56 2.39 22.14
C GLY A 345 -16.67 1.58 21.22
N THR A 346 -16.66 1.95 19.94
CA THR A 346 -15.82 1.31 18.93
C THR A 346 -15.12 2.32 18.04
N MET A 347 -13.94 1.95 17.58
CA MET A 347 -13.13 2.70 16.62
C MET A 347 -13.17 2.02 15.26
N ASP A 348 -13.08 2.85 14.23
CA ASP A 348 -13.00 2.41 12.85
C ASP A 348 -11.55 2.04 12.52
N LEU A 349 -11.39 1.04 11.65
CA LEU A 349 -10.09 0.62 11.15
C LEU A 349 -9.94 0.98 9.67
N VAL A 350 -8.72 1.32 9.29
CA VAL A 350 -8.29 1.42 7.90
C VAL A 350 -7.29 0.29 7.67
N LYS A 351 -7.63 -0.62 6.75
CA LYS A 351 -6.67 -1.62 6.28
C LYS A 351 -5.72 -0.93 5.31
N MET A 352 -4.44 -0.92 5.63
CA MET A 352 -3.38 -0.29 4.84
C MET A 352 -2.48 -1.36 4.23
N VAL A 353 -2.20 -1.23 2.93
CA VAL A 353 -1.42 -2.22 2.15
C VAL A 353 -0.34 -1.54 1.32
N LYS A 354 0.89 -2.04 1.36
CA LYS A 354 1.98 -1.68 0.45
C LYS A 354 2.29 -2.87 -0.45
N LEU A 355 2.10 -2.71 -1.76
CA LEU A 355 2.44 -3.75 -2.73
C LEU A 355 3.92 -3.63 -3.12
N ASN A 356 4.65 -4.74 -3.06
CA ASN A 356 6.05 -4.83 -3.47
C ASN A 356 6.20 -5.44 -4.89
N GLN A 357 5.07 -5.67 -5.57
CA GLN A 357 5.00 -6.28 -6.91
C GLN A 357 4.02 -5.49 -7.78
N THR A 358 4.27 -5.51 -9.10
CA THR A 358 3.32 -4.99 -10.07
C THR A 358 2.04 -5.82 -10.07
N TYR A 359 0.91 -5.17 -10.25
CA TYR A 359 -0.39 -5.81 -10.33
C TYR A 359 -1.23 -5.10 -11.41
N SER A 360 -2.20 -5.82 -11.96
CA SER A 360 -3.21 -5.30 -12.88
C SER A 360 -4.57 -5.74 -12.37
N ILE A 361 -5.52 -4.80 -12.33
CA ILE A 361 -6.89 -5.09 -11.90
C ILE A 361 -7.76 -5.20 -13.15
N GLU A 362 -8.32 -6.39 -13.38
CA GLU A 362 -9.33 -6.66 -14.40
C GLU A 362 -10.72 -6.68 -13.73
N HIS A 363 -11.74 -6.14 -14.40
CA HIS A 363 -13.06 -5.88 -13.80
C HIS A 363 -14.20 -6.72 -14.38
N ASP A 364 -13.92 -7.77 -15.14
CA ASP A 364 -14.92 -8.51 -15.92
C ASP A 364 -15.98 -9.23 -15.07
N LYS A 365 -15.68 -9.50 -13.79
CA LYS A 365 -16.55 -10.28 -12.88
C LYS A 365 -17.06 -9.52 -11.65
N LEU A 366 -16.76 -8.24 -11.51
CA LEU A 366 -17.19 -7.46 -10.35
C LEU A 366 -18.66 -7.04 -10.48
N THR A 367 -19.40 -7.07 -9.36
CA THR A 367 -20.74 -6.46 -9.30
C THR A 367 -20.66 -4.94 -9.39
N ALA A 368 -21.77 -4.30 -9.78
CA ALA A 368 -21.87 -2.83 -9.78
C ALA A 368 -21.60 -2.24 -8.38
N HIS A 369 -21.99 -2.96 -7.33
CA HIS A 369 -21.79 -2.54 -5.95
C HIS A 369 -20.31 -2.60 -5.55
N ALA A 370 -19.62 -3.71 -5.83
CA ALA A 370 -18.19 -3.84 -5.58
C ALA A 370 -17.36 -2.82 -6.38
N LEU A 371 -17.75 -2.54 -7.63
CA LEU A 371 -17.04 -1.61 -8.52
C LEU A 371 -16.89 -0.21 -7.93
N VAL A 372 -17.86 0.29 -7.15
CA VAL A 372 -17.76 1.62 -6.53
C VAL A 372 -16.54 1.70 -5.61
N ILE A 373 -16.36 0.71 -4.74
CA ILE A 373 -15.24 0.64 -3.81
C ILE A 373 -13.92 0.35 -4.53
N VAL A 374 -13.95 -0.61 -5.47
CA VAL A 374 -12.76 -0.99 -6.24
C VAL A 374 -12.21 0.20 -7.01
N ASN A 375 -13.05 1.05 -7.60
CA ASN A 375 -12.59 2.23 -8.33
C ASN A 375 -11.88 3.26 -7.43
N VAL A 376 -12.38 3.49 -6.21
CA VAL A 376 -11.71 4.38 -5.22
C VAL A 376 -10.32 3.83 -4.89
N ILE A 377 -10.23 2.53 -4.58
CA ILE A 377 -8.96 1.89 -4.20
C ILE A 377 -8.01 1.80 -5.40
N LYS A 378 -8.53 1.54 -6.61
CA LYS A 378 -7.74 1.49 -7.84
C LYS A 378 -7.04 2.81 -8.11
N HIS A 379 -7.70 3.95 -7.87
CA HIS A 379 -7.04 5.25 -8.01
C HIS A 379 -5.82 5.35 -7.07
N CYS A 380 -5.99 4.97 -5.80
CA CYS A 380 -4.92 4.94 -4.80
C CYS A 380 -3.77 4.00 -5.20
N LEU A 381 -4.11 2.88 -5.82
CA LEU A 381 -3.19 1.83 -6.24
C LEU A 381 -2.47 2.18 -7.57
N GLN A 382 -3.14 2.80 -8.54
CA GLN A 382 -2.56 3.21 -9.83
C GLN A 382 -1.38 4.15 -9.64
N ASP A 383 -1.45 5.00 -8.62
CA ASP A 383 -0.34 5.82 -8.13
C ASP A 383 0.92 4.99 -7.74
N GLN A 384 0.77 3.71 -7.41
CA GLN A 384 1.87 2.78 -7.14
C GLN A 384 2.42 2.12 -8.41
N SER A 385 1.56 1.75 -9.38
CA SER A 385 1.96 0.99 -10.58
C SER A 385 2.83 1.79 -11.56
N ILE A 386 2.48 3.06 -11.81
CA ILE A 386 3.33 4.02 -12.52
C ILE A 386 4.56 4.38 -11.66
N GLY A 387 4.36 4.34 -10.34
CA GLY A 387 5.36 4.53 -9.31
C GLY A 387 6.54 3.57 -9.43
N VAL A 388 6.40 2.25 -9.30
CA VAL A 388 7.57 1.37 -9.03
C VAL A 388 8.70 1.51 -10.07
N ALA A 389 8.40 1.50 -11.37
CA ALA A 389 9.42 1.63 -12.41
C ALA A 389 10.03 3.05 -12.45
N ILE A 390 9.20 4.08 -12.28
CA ILE A 390 9.66 5.47 -12.24
C ILE A 390 10.43 5.73 -10.94
N ILE A 391 9.90 5.39 -9.77
CA ILE A 391 10.55 5.45 -8.43
C ILE A 391 11.92 4.80 -8.47
N ASN A 392 12.06 3.59 -9.02
CA ASN A 392 13.37 2.93 -9.09
C ASN A 392 14.34 3.74 -9.94
N LEU A 393 13.88 4.28 -11.08
CA LEU A 393 14.70 5.18 -11.88
C LEU A 393 15.03 6.48 -11.14
N LEU A 394 14.03 7.12 -10.49
CA LEU A 394 14.17 8.39 -9.77
C LEU A 394 15.13 8.25 -8.59
N ARG A 395 15.09 7.11 -7.89
CA ARG A 395 15.93 6.81 -6.73
C ARG A 395 17.42 6.94 -7.06
N ASP A 396 17.80 6.52 -8.25
CA ASP A 396 19.19 6.55 -8.71
C ASP A 396 19.64 7.94 -9.21
N LEU A 397 18.72 8.91 -9.26
CA LEU A 397 19.03 10.26 -9.73
C LEU A 397 19.49 11.14 -8.58
N GLU A 398 20.59 11.85 -8.79
CA GLU A 398 21.09 12.84 -7.83
C GLU A 398 20.03 13.90 -7.49
N LEU A 399 19.10 14.18 -8.42
CA LEU A 399 17.96 15.07 -8.20
C LEU A 399 17.03 14.63 -7.04
N PHE A 400 16.92 13.32 -6.79
CA PHE A 400 16.01 12.75 -5.79
C PHE A 400 16.73 12.02 -4.67
N LYS A 401 18.04 12.25 -4.55
CA LYS A 401 18.86 11.68 -3.50
C LYS A 401 18.36 12.08 -2.12
N GLY A 402 18.29 11.11 -1.23
CA GLY A 402 17.81 11.28 0.14
C GLY A 402 16.29 11.19 0.30
N LEU A 403 15.52 11.10 -0.80
CA LEU A 403 14.07 10.90 -0.72
C LEU A 403 13.70 9.44 -0.42
N GLY A 404 12.73 9.26 0.48
CA GLY A 404 12.10 7.96 0.75
C GLY A 404 11.10 7.54 -0.34
N ASP A 405 10.60 6.31 -0.27
CA ASP A 405 9.71 5.76 -1.32
C ASP A 405 8.43 6.56 -1.54
N GLY A 406 7.80 7.11 -0.49
CA GLY A 406 6.59 7.92 -0.65
C GLY A 406 6.87 9.33 -1.14
N GLU A 407 7.99 9.92 -0.76
CA GLU A 407 8.46 11.18 -1.36
C GLU A 407 8.74 10.99 -2.85
N LEU A 408 9.45 9.92 -3.21
CA LEU A 408 9.66 9.51 -4.60
C LEU A 408 8.35 9.24 -5.32
N ARG A 409 7.34 8.65 -4.66
CA ARG A 409 6.00 8.50 -5.26
C ARG A 409 5.33 9.83 -5.53
N LYS A 410 5.31 10.73 -4.54
CA LYS A 410 4.71 12.06 -4.67
C LYS A 410 5.35 12.82 -5.82
N VAL A 411 6.67 12.74 -5.96
CA VAL A 411 7.40 13.36 -7.07
C VAL A 411 7.19 12.62 -8.40
N ALA A 412 7.15 11.28 -8.40
CA ALA A 412 6.87 10.48 -9.59
C ALA A 412 5.53 10.84 -10.25
N ARG A 413 4.51 11.17 -9.44
CA ARG A 413 3.19 11.62 -9.93
C ARG A 413 3.23 12.96 -10.67
N LEU A 414 4.28 13.77 -10.47
CA LEU A 414 4.45 15.03 -11.20
C LEU A 414 4.99 14.83 -12.62
N PHE A 415 5.45 13.62 -12.93
CA PHE A 415 6.06 13.33 -14.22
C PHE A 415 5.07 12.72 -15.21
N THR A 416 5.15 13.21 -16.45
CA THR A 416 4.52 12.57 -17.61
C THR A 416 5.59 12.04 -18.54
N GLN A 417 5.36 10.89 -19.16
CA GLN A 417 6.31 10.31 -20.11
C GLN A 417 6.05 10.84 -21.52
N LYS A 418 7.11 11.27 -22.22
CA LYS A 418 7.10 11.60 -23.65
C LYS A 418 8.13 10.78 -24.41
N LEU A 419 7.80 10.42 -25.65
CA LEU A 419 8.69 9.72 -26.58
C LEU A 419 9.12 10.69 -27.67
N PHE A 420 10.41 10.64 -28.02
CA PHE A 420 11.02 11.46 -29.07
C PHE A 420 11.78 10.59 -30.06
N ARG A 421 11.64 10.88 -31.35
CA ARG A 421 12.38 10.24 -32.44
C ARG A 421 13.78 10.85 -32.60
N PRO A 422 14.75 10.13 -33.20
CA PRO A 422 16.02 10.74 -33.59
C PRO A 422 15.80 12.01 -34.43
N GLY A 423 16.52 13.09 -34.10
CA GLY A 423 16.40 14.40 -34.73
C GLY A 423 15.21 15.24 -34.24
N GLU A 424 14.32 14.72 -33.40
CA GLU A 424 13.14 15.44 -32.94
C GLU A 424 13.52 16.50 -31.89
N LYS A 425 13.01 17.72 -32.10
CA LYS A 425 13.23 18.85 -31.19
C LYS A 425 12.30 18.73 -29.98
N ILE A 426 12.86 18.83 -28.78
CA ILE A 426 12.10 18.79 -27.51
C ILE A 426 11.64 20.19 -27.12
N PHE A 427 12.53 21.18 -27.23
CA PHE A 427 12.23 22.60 -27.13
C PHE A 427 13.28 23.40 -27.92
N GLY A 428 12.87 24.57 -28.40
CA GLY A 428 13.74 25.57 -29.02
C GLY A 428 14.33 26.56 -28.02
N ARG A 429 15.32 27.31 -28.49
CA ARG A 429 15.80 28.50 -27.79
C ARG A 429 14.71 29.57 -27.81
N ASP A 430 14.63 30.35 -26.74
CA ASP A 430 13.65 31.42 -26.51
C ASP A 430 12.19 30.98 -26.33
N ASP A 431 11.92 29.67 -26.40
CA ASP A 431 10.62 29.10 -26.02
C ASP A 431 10.30 29.42 -24.55
N ALA A 432 9.01 29.48 -24.22
CA ALA A 432 8.59 29.49 -22.83
C ALA A 432 9.05 28.18 -22.15
N GLY A 433 9.71 28.28 -20.99
CA GLY A 433 10.25 27.11 -20.32
C GLY A 433 9.60 26.83 -19.00
N ASN A 434 8.41 26.21 -19.02
CA ASN A 434 7.67 25.85 -17.81
C ASN A 434 7.86 24.39 -17.39
N GLU A 435 8.82 23.68 -17.99
CA GLU A 435 9.05 22.27 -17.74
C GLU A 435 10.51 21.93 -17.45
N ALA A 436 10.71 20.96 -16.57
CA ALA A 436 11.97 20.24 -16.41
C ALA A 436 11.84 18.82 -16.98
N TYR A 437 12.95 18.29 -17.47
CA TYR A 437 13.00 17.00 -18.17
C TYR A 437 14.04 16.07 -17.54
N VAL A 438 13.75 14.77 -17.53
CA VAL A 438 14.69 13.71 -17.11
C VAL A 438 14.75 12.65 -18.19
N VAL A 439 15.95 12.30 -18.65
CA VAL A 439 16.12 11.25 -19.65
C VAL A 439 15.96 9.88 -18.99
N MET A 440 14.94 9.10 -19.36
CA MET A 440 14.83 7.70 -18.92
C MET A 440 15.67 6.77 -19.78
N ARG A 441 15.65 7.01 -21.09
CA ARG A 441 16.36 6.21 -22.09
C ARG A 441 16.66 7.09 -23.29
N GLY A 442 17.82 6.89 -23.91
CA GLY A 442 18.22 7.64 -25.09
C GLY A 442 19.29 8.68 -24.77
N GLN A 443 19.47 9.63 -25.68
CA GLN A 443 20.48 10.68 -25.56
C GLN A 443 19.94 11.98 -26.15
N ILE A 444 19.98 13.04 -25.36
CA ILE A 444 19.53 14.39 -25.74
C ILE A 444 20.75 15.30 -25.89
N GLU A 445 20.79 16.09 -26.94
CA GLU A 445 21.83 17.08 -27.19
C GLU A 445 21.29 18.48 -26.92
N ILE A 446 22.09 19.29 -26.23
CA ILE A 446 21.78 20.70 -25.94
C ILE A 446 22.65 21.57 -26.86
N LEU A 447 22.01 22.46 -27.61
CA LEU A 447 22.65 23.30 -28.63
C LEU A 447 22.29 24.77 -28.42
N LEU A 448 23.21 25.69 -28.71
CA LEU A 448 22.89 27.13 -28.69
C LEU A 448 22.13 27.56 -29.94
N GLU A 449 22.44 26.94 -31.08
CA GLU A 449 21.87 27.19 -32.40
C GLU A 449 21.76 25.89 -33.19
N GLU A 450 20.87 25.84 -34.18
CA GLU A 450 20.73 24.68 -35.06
C GLU A 450 22.04 24.42 -35.82
N ASN A 451 22.37 23.14 -36.02
CA ASN A 451 23.58 22.68 -36.73
C ASN A 451 24.93 23.10 -36.10
N THR A 452 24.94 23.53 -34.83
CA THR A 452 26.19 23.76 -34.07
C THR A 452 26.62 22.52 -33.29
N ALA A 453 27.88 22.50 -32.84
CA ALA A 453 28.33 21.43 -31.95
C ALA A 453 27.57 21.49 -30.62
N PRO A 454 27.09 20.36 -30.07
CA PRO A 454 26.35 20.35 -28.82
C PRO A 454 27.24 20.86 -27.68
N ILE A 455 26.67 21.76 -26.86
CA ILE A 455 27.34 22.29 -25.67
C ILE A 455 27.26 21.29 -24.50
N ALA A 456 26.29 20.37 -24.55
CA ALA A 456 26.16 19.29 -23.59
C ALA A 456 25.37 18.12 -24.19
N SER A 457 25.56 16.92 -23.63
CA SER A 457 24.79 15.73 -23.97
C SER A 457 24.25 15.08 -22.70
N MET A 458 22.95 14.80 -22.68
CA MET A 458 22.20 14.25 -21.55
C MET A 458 21.84 12.79 -21.85
N GLY A 459 22.40 11.87 -21.08
CA GLY A 459 22.06 10.45 -21.05
C GLY A 459 21.09 10.10 -19.92
N GLN A 460 20.86 8.80 -19.75
CA GLN A 460 19.96 8.26 -18.73
C GLN A 460 20.22 8.88 -17.34
N GLY A 461 19.15 9.34 -16.71
CA GLY A 461 19.12 9.94 -15.39
C GLY A 461 19.50 11.43 -15.32
N GLN A 462 19.99 12.01 -16.41
CA GLN A 462 20.36 13.42 -16.41
C GLN A 462 19.14 14.32 -16.63
N VAL A 463 19.14 15.46 -15.93
CA VAL A 463 18.08 16.48 -15.95
C VAL A 463 18.44 17.58 -16.94
N PHE A 464 17.46 18.14 -17.66
CA PHE A 464 17.66 19.33 -18.49
C PHE A 464 16.43 20.24 -18.51
N GLY A 465 16.62 21.49 -18.91
CA GLY A 465 15.55 22.50 -18.92
C GLY A 465 15.23 23.09 -17.54
N GLU A 466 16.06 22.78 -16.54
CA GLU A 466 15.90 23.15 -15.14
C GLU A 466 15.98 24.66 -14.88
N LEU A 467 16.74 25.41 -15.70
CA LEU A 467 16.94 26.85 -15.50
C LEU A 467 15.64 27.62 -15.64
N SER A 468 15.00 27.50 -16.82
CA SER A 468 13.69 28.12 -17.10
C SER A 468 12.61 27.60 -16.15
N PHE A 469 12.68 26.32 -15.80
CA PHE A 469 11.79 25.72 -14.81
C PHE A 469 11.91 26.36 -13.42
N LEU A 470 13.10 26.85 -13.02
CA LEU A 470 13.36 27.48 -11.73
C LEU A 470 13.11 29.00 -11.73
N ASP A 471 13.56 29.73 -12.75
CA ASP A 471 13.45 31.20 -12.80
C ASP A 471 12.19 31.70 -13.51
N GLY A 472 11.49 30.85 -14.28
CA GLY A 472 10.31 31.20 -15.07
C GLY A 472 10.66 31.95 -16.37
N GLY A 473 11.93 31.98 -16.73
CA GLY A 473 12.45 32.63 -17.93
C GLY A 473 12.25 31.78 -19.19
N LYS A 474 12.80 32.28 -20.29
CA LYS A 474 12.82 31.58 -21.58
C LYS A 474 13.92 30.51 -21.63
N ARG A 475 13.80 29.56 -22.56
CA ARG A 475 14.84 28.55 -22.82
C ARG A 475 16.11 29.22 -23.35
N GLY A 476 17.23 29.06 -22.64
CA GLY A 476 18.52 29.62 -23.08
C GLY A 476 19.22 28.84 -24.19
N ALA A 477 18.71 27.65 -24.54
CA ALA A 477 19.28 26.73 -25.52
C ALA A 477 18.16 25.88 -26.14
N MET A 478 18.50 25.12 -27.17
CA MET A 478 17.66 24.10 -27.80
C MET A 478 18.02 22.71 -27.30
N ALA A 479 17.03 21.81 -27.22
CA ALA A 479 17.23 20.40 -26.94
C ALA A 479 16.70 19.53 -28.09
N ILE A 480 17.53 18.61 -28.58
CA ILE A 480 17.19 17.68 -29.67
C ILE A 480 17.50 16.25 -29.24
N ALA A 481 16.62 15.30 -29.56
CA ALA A 481 16.87 13.89 -29.35
C ALA A 481 17.85 13.35 -30.40
N LYS A 482 19.04 12.90 -29.98
CA LYS A 482 20.04 12.30 -30.89
C LYS A 482 19.60 10.92 -31.39
N GLN A 483 18.90 10.19 -30.55
CA GLN A 483 18.36 8.86 -30.81
C GLN A 483 16.96 8.72 -30.24
N ALA A 484 16.27 7.62 -30.54
CA ALA A 484 14.96 7.34 -29.96
C ALA A 484 15.03 7.40 -28.43
N SER A 485 14.27 8.31 -27.84
CA SER A 485 14.41 8.69 -26.43
C SER A 485 13.08 8.68 -25.71
N ILE A 486 13.12 8.28 -24.45
CA ILE A 486 12.00 8.35 -23.50
C ILE A 486 12.40 9.35 -22.42
N VAL A 487 11.59 10.38 -22.22
CA VAL A 487 11.86 11.50 -21.34
C VAL A 487 10.68 11.71 -20.39
N LEU A 488 10.96 11.85 -19.10
CA LEU A 488 9.96 12.30 -18.11
C LEU A 488 9.91 13.82 -18.10
N VAL A 489 8.70 14.38 -18.05
CA VAL A 489 8.42 15.81 -18.10
C VAL A 489 7.67 16.24 -16.84
N MET A 490 8.23 17.18 -16.09
CA MET A 490 7.61 17.79 -14.92
C MET A 490 7.20 19.22 -15.24
N GLN A 491 5.96 19.58 -14.94
CA GLN A 491 5.44 20.93 -15.13
C GLN A 491 5.68 21.80 -13.89
N ARG A 492 6.12 23.04 -14.10
CA ARG A 492 6.38 24.02 -13.03
C ARG A 492 5.16 24.26 -12.14
N PRO A 493 3.92 24.47 -12.65
CA PRO A 493 2.77 24.68 -11.77
C PRO A 493 2.50 23.51 -10.83
N GLN A 494 2.62 22.27 -11.33
CA GLN A 494 2.40 21.05 -10.55
C GLN A 494 3.47 20.89 -9.46
N PHE A 495 4.73 21.20 -9.79
CA PHE A 495 5.81 21.23 -8.81
C PHE A 495 5.57 22.30 -7.74
N PHE A 496 5.23 23.53 -8.12
CA PHE A 496 4.96 24.61 -7.17
C PHE A 496 3.79 24.29 -6.24
N GLU A 497 2.70 23.71 -6.77
CA GLU A 497 1.58 23.26 -5.96
C GLU A 497 2.02 22.19 -4.94
N MET A 498 2.84 21.22 -5.38
CA MET A 498 3.43 20.23 -4.48
C MET A 498 4.32 20.87 -3.42
N THR A 499 5.14 21.87 -3.75
CA THR A 499 5.97 22.57 -2.74
C THR A 499 5.16 23.33 -1.69
N GLN A 500 3.96 23.81 -2.04
CA GLN A 500 3.06 24.46 -1.09
C GLN A 500 2.41 23.44 -0.14
N ARG A 501 2.08 22.26 -0.66
CA ARG A 501 1.47 21.17 0.12
C ARG A 501 2.50 20.45 1.00
N GLU A 502 3.71 20.26 0.50
CA GLU A 502 4.78 19.46 1.11
C GLU A 502 6.12 20.26 1.13
N PRO A 503 6.28 21.26 2.02
CA PRO A 503 7.42 22.18 1.98
C PRO A 503 8.79 21.49 2.12
N ASN A 504 8.88 20.45 2.94
CA ASN A 504 10.13 19.71 3.16
C ASN A 504 10.56 18.94 1.91
N LEU A 505 9.60 18.33 1.21
CA LEU A 505 9.86 17.64 -0.06
C LEU A 505 10.28 18.62 -1.15
N GLY A 506 9.58 19.75 -1.25
CA GLY A 506 9.95 20.84 -2.14
C GLY A 506 11.37 21.34 -1.89
N LEU A 507 11.73 21.58 -0.63
CA LEU A 507 13.07 22.01 -0.23
C LEU A 507 14.14 20.97 -0.59
N ALA A 508 13.88 19.68 -0.36
CA ALA A 508 14.81 18.60 -0.71
C ALA A 508 15.08 18.55 -2.22
N VAL A 509 14.04 18.61 -3.05
CA VAL A 509 14.19 18.61 -4.51
C VAL A 509 14.90 19.89 -4.98
N MET A 510 14.51 21.07 -4.50
CA MET A 510 15.15 22.35 -4.84
C MET A 510 16.63 22.37 -4.46
N ARG A 511 16.99 21.86 -3.28
CA ARG A 511 18.37 21.70 -2.83
C ARG A 511 19.16 20.82 -3.80
N ASN A 512 18.60 19.69 -4.21
CA ASN A 512 19.26 18.76 -5.13
C ASN A 512 19.45 19.38 -6.52
N ILE A 513 18.48 20.15 -7.04
CA ILE A 513 18.68 20.93 -8.28
C ILE A 513 19.83 21.93 -8.12
N ALA A 514 19.88 22.65 -7.01
CA ALA A 514 20.95 23.63 -6.75
C ALA A 514 22.35 22.98 -6.68
N LEU A 515 22.45 21.79 -6.07
CA LEU A 515 23.69 21.01 -6.01
C LEU A 515 24.13 20.55 -7.41
N GLU A 516 23.20 20.03 -8.22
CA GLU A 516 23.49 19.60 -9.59
C GLU A 516 23.94 20.78 -10.48
N LEU A 517 23.26 21.93 -10.38
CA LEU A 517 23.67 23.16 -11.06
C LEU A 517 25.08 23.61 -10.64
N THR A 518 25.41 23.47 -9.36
CA THR A 518 26.76 23.79 -8.85
C THR A 518 27.82 22.89 -9.47
N VAL A 519 27.55 21.59 -9.61
CA VAL A 519 28.46 20.62 -10.27
C VAL A 519 28.66 21.00 -11.74
N ARG A 520 27.57 21.30 -12.46
CA ARG A 520 27.63 21.71 -13.87
C ARG A 520 28.42 22.99 -14.05
N LEU A 521 28.16 24.01 -13.23
CA LEU A 521 28.86 25.29 -13.30
C LEU A 521 30.38 25.12 -13.12
N ARG A 522 30.81 24.28 -12.16
CA ARG A 522 32.23 23.97 -11.97
C ARG A 522 32.85 23.29 -13.18
N ARG A 523 32.17 22.32 -13.80
CA ARG A 523 32.63 21.64 -15.02
C ARG A 523 32.76 22.61 -16.19
N THR A 524 31.75 23.45 -16.41
CA THR A 524 31.77 24.47 -17.47
C THR A 524 32.91 25.46 -17.26
N ASN A 525 33.12 25.94 -16.03
CA ASN A 525 34.22 26.85 -15.71
C ASN A 525 35.61 26.21 -15.94
N ALA A 526 35.79 24.94 -15.60
CA ALA A 526 37.03 24.20 -15.85
C ALA A 526 37.28 23.96 -17.35
N ALA A 527 36.23 23.67 -18.11
CA ALA A 527 36.34 23.52 -19.57
C ALA A 527 36.69 24.85 -20.25
N LEU A 528 36.08 25.96 -19.79
CA LEU A 528 36.36 27.30 -20.28
C LEU A 528 37.80 27.75 -19.94
N SER A 529 38.29 27.48 -18.74
CA SER A 529 39.67 27.81 -18.37
C SER A 529 40.69 27.05 -19.24
N THR A 530 40.45 25.77 -19.49
CA THR A 530 41.30 24.93 -20.35
C THR A 530 41.32 25.43 -21.79
N LYS A 531 40.16 25.75 -22.38
CA LYS A 531 40.08 26.33 -23.73
C LYS A 531 40.77 27.69 -23.83
N LYS A 532 40.61 28.55 -22.81
CA LYS A 532 41.28 29.85 -22.75
C LYS A 532 42.80 29.69 -22.69
N SER A 533 43.31 28.76 -21.89
CA SER A 533 44.75 28.46 -21.81
C SER A 533 45.30 27.87 -23.12
N ALA A 534 44.56 27.00 -23.79
CA ALA A 534 44.94 26.45 -25.09
C ALA A 534 44.99 27.54 -26.17
N ALA A 535 43.96 28.39 -26.26
CA ALA A 535 43.89 29.50 -27.22
C ALA A 535 45.02 30.53 -27.00
N VAL A 536 45.32 30.86 -25.74
CA VAL A 536 46.45 31.76 -25.40
C VAL A 536 47.80 31.14 -25.77
N SER A 537 47.96 29.82 -25.61
CA SER A 537 49.18 29.11 -25.98
C SER A 537 49.37 29.05 -27.50
N GLN A 538 48.28 28.84 -28.24
CA GLN A 538 48.28 28.84 -29.71
C GLN A 538 48.60 30.22 -30.28
N LEU A 539 47.97 31.28 -29.76
CA LEU A 539 48.28 32.67 -30.14
C LEU A 539 49.74 33.04 -29.85
N ARG A 540 50.32 32.55 -28.75
CA ARG A 540 51.76 32.75 -28.46
C ARG A 540 52.66 32.01 -29.45
N GLY A 541 52.29 30.80 -29.87
CA GLY A 541 53.02 30.04 -30.89
C GLY A 541 53.02 30.75 -32.24
N ASP A 542 51.85 31.21 -32.70
CA ASP A 542 51.69 31.89 -33.98
C ASP A 542 52.47 33.22 -34.05
N ILE A 543 52.57 33.96 -32.93
CA ILE A 543 53.38 35.19 -32.84
C ILE A 543 54.88 34.89 -32.96
N ILE A 544 55.35 33.78 -32.39
CA ILE A 544 56.77 33.38 -32.44
C ILE A 544 57.15 32.92 -33.87
N GLU A 545 56.28 32.16 -34.54
CA GLU A 545 56.52 31.72 -35.92
C GLU A 545 56.39 32.87 -36.94
N GLY A 546 55.48 33.82 -36.72
CA GLY A 546 55.31 35.00 -37.58
C GLY A 546 56.44 36.02 -37.48
N SER A 547 57.23 36.00 -36.40
CA SER A 547 58.40 36.88 -36.21
C SER A 547 59.69 36.32 -36.83
N SER A 548 59.62 35.13 -37.44
CA SER A 548 60.76 34.37 -37.99
C SER A 548 60.75 34.30 -39.53
N ARG A 549 59.93 35.11 -40.22
CA ARG A 549 59.82 35.17 -41.68
C ARG A 549 60.21 36.53 -42.25
#